data_AF-A0A0F9EEJ1-F1
#
_entry.id   AF-A0A0F9EEJ1-F1
#
_cell.length_a   1.000
_cell.length_b   1.000
_cell.length_c   1.000
_cell.angle_alpha   90.00
_cell.angle_beta   90.00
_cell.angle_gamma   90.00
#
_symmetry.space_group_name_H-M   'P 1'
#
loop_
_entity.id
_entity.type
_entity.pdbx_description
1 polymer ?
#
loop_
_entity_poly.entity_id
_entity_poly.type
_entity_poly.pdbx_seq_one_letter_code
_entity_poly.pdbx_strand_id
1 'polypeptide(L)'
;MSEIDPTQPKPLLVDIGHEIMIVYPGEETYKLLDAYPRDGDGIIHAEASLIEKIRGWWYPKAIEKAEKLAASLEIPWEQMKPSIKEIEDGSISGLTEKLSLTAAHIIRLSTVLAPLEAGLVARKETLDQAVHRKIAVTPENKQSITIRSADLIAGSKALKIAKIEIIEAQTQKVMLEKFLDALNIQWKTLSRIISARLAEPLE
;
A
#
# COMPACT_ATOMS: atom_id res chain seq x y z
N MET A 1 17.13 21.64 -21.71
CA MET A 1 16.72 20.31 -22.22
C MET A 1 17.66 19.30 -21.57
N SER A 2 17.16 18.36 -20.77
CA SER A 2 18.02 17.26 -20.32
C SER A 2 17.86 16.18 -21.38
N GLU A 3 18.84 16.06 -22.26
CA GLU A 3 19.01 14.87 -23.09
C GLU A 3 19.04 13.66 -22.14
N ILE A 4 18.27 12.63 -22.48
CA ILE A 4 18.36 11.35 -21.77
C ILE A 4 19.72 10.78 -22.18
N ASP A 5 20.69 10.90 -21.28
CA ASP A 5 22.04 10.41 -21.49
C ASP A 5 22.00 8.90 -21.82
N PRO A 6 22.41 8.48 -23.04
CA PRO A 6 22.32 7.08 -23.47
C PRO A 6 23.25 6.15 -22.68
N THR A 7 24.14 6.70 -21.85
CA THR A 7 25.01 5.94 -20.95
C THR A 7 24.37 5.62 -19.60
N GLN A 8 23.21 6.21 -19.27
CA GLN A 8 22.51 5.89 -18.04
C GLN A 8 21.80 4.53 -18.14
N PRO A 9 21.95 3.65 -17.13
CA PRO A 9 21.20 2.40 -17.08
C PRO A 9 19.70 2.67 -17.17
N LYS A 10 18.98 1.84 -17.94
CA LYS A 10 17.54 2.00 -18.19
C LYS A 10 16.73 1.15 -17.19
N PRO A 11 15.55 1.59 -16.73
CA PRO A 11 14.65 0.75 -15.94
C PRO A 11 14.42 -0.61 -16.60
N LEU A 12 14.43 -1.64 -15.77
CA LEU A 12 14.11 -2.99 -16.18
C LEU A 12 12.60 -3.21 -16.05
N LEU A 13 12.01 -3.81 -17.08
CA LEU A 13 10.65 -4.34 -17.00
C LEU A 13 10.75 -5.80 -16.59
N VAL A 14 10.10 -6.14 -15.50
CA VAL A 14 10.19 -7.47 -14.90
C VAL A 14 8.80 -8.03 -14.72
N ASP A 15 8.48 -9.09 -15.43
CA ASP A 15 7.24 -9.84 -15.24
C ASP A 15 7.38 -10.73 -14.01
N ILE A 16 6.49 -10.52 -13.03
CA ILE A 16 6.40 -11.32 -11.79
C ILE A 16 5.20 -12.28 -11.81
N GLY A 17 4.73 -12.65 -13.00
CA GLY A 17 3.71 -13.68 -13.25
C GLY A 17 2.25 -13.20 -13.13
N HIS A 18 2.01 -12.05 -12.51
CA HIS A 18 0.68 -11.45 -12.38
C HIS A 18 0.65 -9.95 -12.69
N GLU A 19 1.80 -9.30 -12.72
CA GLU A 19 1.97 -7.92 -13.16
C GLU A 19 3.38 -7.70 -13.72
N ILE A 20 3.56 -6.66 -14.54
CA ILE A 20 4.87 -6.18 -14.96
C ILE A 20 5.32 -5.10 -13.99
N MET A 21 6.37 -5.40 -13.23
CA MET A 21 7.02 -4.48 -12.32
C MET A 21 8.14 -3.70 -13.02
N ILE A 22 8.36 -2.46 -12.61
CA ILE A 22 9.42 -1.60 -13.13
C ILE A 22 10.49 -1.47 -12.05
N VAL A 23 11.70 -1.94 -12.35
CA VAL A 23 12.85 -1.90 -11.43
C VAL A 23 13.82 -0.83 -11.91
N TYR A 24 13.98 0.23 -11.12
CA TYR A 24 14.78 1.38 -11.52
C TYR A 24 16.28 1.16 -11.27
N PRO A 25 17.16 1.80 -12.06
CA PRO A 25 18.58 1.78 -11.78
C PRO A 25 18.90 2.40 -10.42
N GLY A 26 19.72 1.71 -9.64
CA GLY A 26 20.03 2.04 -8.24
C GLY A 26 19.24 1.22 -7.23
N GLU A 27 18.27 0.41 -7.67
CA GLU A 27 17.66 -0.62 -6.83
C GLU A 27 18.66 -1.75 -6.55
N GLU A 28 18.62 -2.30 -5.33
CA GLU A 28 19.50 -3.41 -4.94
C GLU A 28 19.30 -4.63 -5.86
N THR A 29 18.06 -4.84 -6.27
CA THR A 29 17.63 -5.91 -7.19
C THR A 29 17.96 -5.62 -8.64
N TYR A 30 18.23 -4.37 -9.01
CA TYR A 30 18.50 -3.97 -10.39
C TYR A 30 19.72 -4.73 -10.93
N LYS A 31 20.85 -4.73 -10.20
CA LYS A 31 22.07 -5.39 -10.66
C LYS A 31 21.89 -6.90 -10.83
N LEU A 32 21.07 -7.49 -9.98
CA LEU A 32 20.80 -8.92 -10.01
C LEU A 32 19.90 -9.28 -11.20
N LEU A 33 18.90 -8.45 -11.51
CA LEU A 33 17.98 -8.65 -12.63
C LEU A 33 18.61 -8.29 -13.98
N ASP A 34 19.51 -7.31 -14.03
CA ASP A 34 20.14 -6.84 -15.27
C ASP A 34 20.91 -7.95 -16.02
N ALA A 35 21.37 -8.95 -15.27
CA ALA A 35 22.08 -10.14 -15.77
C ALA A 35 21.14 -11.24 -16.33
N TYR A 36 19.82 -11.11 -16.16
CA TYR A 36 18.87 -12.10 -16.65
C TYR A 36 18.60 -11.94 -18.17
N PRO A 37 18.26 -13.04 -18.85
CA PRO A 37 17.84 -12.98 -20.23
C PRO A 37 16.58 -12.11 -20.37
N ARG A 38 16.49 -11.41 -21.50
CA ARG A 38 15.38 -10.54 -21.87
C ARG A 38 14.67 -11.13 -23.07
N ASP A 39 13.35 -11.04 -23.08
CA ASP A 39 12.54 -11.40 -24.23
C ASP A 39 12.68 -10.36 -25.35
N GLY A 40 12.08 -10.64 -26.52
CA GLY A 40 12.14 -9.76 -27.70
C GLY A 40 11.62 -8.32 -27.45
N ASP A 41 10.75 -8.15 -26.46
CA ASP A 41 10.21 -6.86 -26.01
C ASP A 41 11.00 -6.21 -24.85
N GLY A 42 12.12 -6.83 -24.43
CA GLY A 42 12.99 -6.33 -23.36
C GLY A 42 12.47 -6.62 -21.93
N ILE A 43 11.47 -7.48 -21.78
CA ILE A 43 10.92 -7.92 -20.49
C ILE A 43 11.79 -9.04 -19.92
N ILE A 44 12.04 -8.98 -18.61
CA ILE A 44 12.71 -10.03 -17.84
C ILE A 44 11.64 -10.86 -17.13
N HIS A 45 11.64 -12.16 -17.36
CA HIS A 45 10.76 -13.07 -16.63
C HIS A 45 11.47 -13.56 -15.36
N ALA A 46 10.99 -13.10 -14.19
CA ALA A 46 11.59 -13.46 -12.92
C ALA A 46 11.05 -14.80 -12.41
N GLU A 47 11.96 -15.69 -12.00
CA GLU A 47 11.58 -16.92 -11.29
C GLU A 47 10.96 -16.61 -9.93
N ALA A 48 10.08 -17.49 -9.43
CA ALA A 48 9.38 -17.31 -8.15
C ALA A 48 10.31 -17.02 -6.96
N SER A 49 11.48 -17.66 -6.93
CA SER A 49 12.53 -17.45 -5.90
C SER A 49 13.13 -16.04 -5.92
N LEU A 50 13.03 -15.37 -7.06
CA LEU A 50 13.52 -14.03 -7.30
C LEU A 50 12.46 -12.97 -7.04
N ILE A 51 11.19 -13.27 -7.36
CA ILE A 51 10.05 -12.38 -7.08
C ILE A 51 10.03 -11.93 -5.62
N GLU A 52 10.30 -12.84 -4.67
CA GLU A 52 10.37 -12.50 -3.24
C GLU A 52 11.44 -11.47 -2.91
N LYS A 53 12.50 -11.39 -3.73
CA LYS A 53 13.62 -10.46 -3.59
C LYS A 53 13.38 -9.17 -4.35
N ILE A 54 12.51 -9.15 -5.38
CA ILE A 54 12.11 -7.94 -6.10
C ILE A 54 11.16 -7.11 -5.23
N ARG A 55 11.75 -6.54 -4.18
CA ARG A 55 11.11 -5.56 -3.31
C ARG A 55 11.94 -4.31 -3.51
N GLY A 56 11.51 -3.45 -4.43
CA GLY A 56 12.28 -2.25 -4.78
C GLY A 56 12.72 -1.50 -3.53
N TRP A 57 13.84 -0.77 -3.60
CA TRP A 57 14.48 -0.02 -2.51
C TRP A 57 13.58 0.81 -1.58
N TRP A 58 12.38 1.16 -2.03
CA TRP A 58 11.35 1.86 -1.28
C TRP A 58 10.59 0.97 -0.27
N TYR A 59 10.62 -0.36 -0.44
CA TYR A 59 9.78 -1.32 0.28
C TYR A 59 10.01 -1.32 1.79
N PRO A 60 11.25 -1.39 2.32
CA PRO A 60 11.46 -1.36 3.77
C PRO A 60 10.99 -0.03 4.39
N LYS A 61 11.24 1.10 3.71
CA LYS A 61 10.85 2.43 4.19
C LYS A 61 9.34 2.64 4.17
N ALA A 62 8.66 2.12 3.16
CA ALA A 62 7.21 2.19 3.06
C ALA A 62 6.53 1.39 4.17
N ILE A 63 7.04 0.19 4.49
CA ILE A 63 6.55 -0.60 5.63
C ILE A 63 6.82 0.12 6.94
N GLU A 64 8.05 0.58 7.18
CA GLU A 64 8.39 1.29 8.42
C GLU A 64 7.50 2.52 8.65
N LYS A 65 7.19 3.28 7.59
CA LYS A 65 6.25 4.41 7.66
C LYS A 65 4.81 3.98 7.92
N ALA A 66 4.39 2.85 7.36
CA ALA A 66 3.06 2.29 7.63
C ALA A 66 2.96 1.81 9.08
N GLU A 67 3.96 1.10 9.59
CA GLU A 67 4.03 0.62 10.97
C GLU A 67 4.06 1.78 11.97
N LYS A 68 4.82 2.85 11.69
CA LYS A 68 4.82 4.06 12.53
C LYS A 68 3.45 4.74 12.57
N LEU A 69 2.75 4.81 11.43
CA LEU A 69 1.40 5.35 11.38
C LEU A 69 0.41 4.44 12.12
N ALA A 70 0.52 3.13 11.96
CA ALA A 70 -0.30 2.16 12.68
C ALA A 70 -0.08 2.25 14.20
N ALA A 71 1.16 2.38 14.65
CA ALA A 71 1.50 2.54 16.06
C ALA A 71 0.92 3.84 16.66
N SER A 72 0.91 4.94 15.90
CA SER A 72 0.38 6.23 16.37
C SER A 72 -1.14 6.27 16.50
N LEU A 73 -1.86 5.26 15.98
CA LEU A 73 -3.29 5.11 16.21
C LEU A 73 -3.61 4.54 17.59
N GLU A 74 -2.61 3.97 18.29
CA GLU A 74 -2.69 3.49 19.67
C GLU A 74 -3.93 2.61 19.92
N ILE A 75 -4.24 1.73 18.98
CA ILE A 75 -5.43 0.89 19.05
C ILE A 75 -5.25 -0.13 20.19
N PRO A 76 -6.10 -0.11 21.24
CA PRO A 76 -5.96 -0.97 22.40
C PRO A 76 -6.60 -2.34 22.13
N TRP A 77 -6.00 -3.10 21.20
CA TRP A 77 -6.55 -4.38 20.71
C TRP A 77 -6.98 -5.34 21.81
N GLU A 78 -6.16 -5.48 22.86
CA GLU A 78 -6.46 -6.38 23.98
C GLU A 78 -7.63 -5.91 24.84
N GLN A 79 -7.82 -4.60 25.02
CA GLN A 79 -8.92 -4.06 25.82
C GLN A 79 -10.26 -4.21 25.13
N MET A 80 -10.27 -4.16 23.79
CA MET A 80 -11.50 -4.30 23.01
C MET A 80 -11.94 -5.76 22.85
N LYS A 81 -11.03 -6.74 23.06
CA LYS A 81 -11.36 -8.16 22.88
C LYS A 81 -12.27 -8.64 24.02
N PRO A 82 -13.40 -9.30 23.73
CA PRO A 82 -14.17 -9.96 24.78
C PRO A 82 -13.41 -11.18 25.28
N SER A 83 -13.33 -11.35 26.61
CA SER A 83 -12.86 -12.59 27.23
C SER A 83 -13.97 -13.64 27.20
N ILE A 84 -13.60 -14.93 27.24
CA ILE A 84 -14.56 -16.04 27.32
C ILE A 84 -15.52 -15.85 28.49
N LYS A 85 -14.98 -15.45 29.65
CA LYS A 85 -15.76 -15.19 30.85
C LYS A 85 -16.80 -14.07 30.66
N GLU A 86 -16.45 -12.95 30.01
CA GLU A 86 -17.43 -11.89 29.73
C GLU A 86 -18.52 -12.32 28.75
N ILE A 87 -18.19 -13.22 27.83
CA ILE A 87 -19.15 -13.83 26.90
C ILE A 87 -20.10 -14.74 27.68
N GLU A 88 -19.58 -15.57 28.59
CA GLU A 88 -20.31 -16.56 29.40
C GLU A 88 -21.18 -15.92 30.49
N ASP A 89 -20.63 -14.98 31.25
CA ASP A 89 -21.26 -14.32 32.40
C ASP A 89 -22.28 -13.24 31.98
N GLY A 90 -22.36 -12.89 30.70
CA GLY A 90 -23.37 -11.96 30.18
C GLY A 90 -23.21 -10.52 30.67
N SER A 91 -21.99 -10.05 30.94
CA SER A 91 -21.74 -8.66 31.36
C SER A 91 -21.98 -7.66 30.21
N ILE A 92 -23.24 -7.29 29.99
CA ILE A 92 -23.66 -6.41 28.89
C ILE A 92 -22.97 -5.04 28.97
N SER A 93 -22.77 -4.50 30.17
CA SER A 93 -22.10 -3.20 30.36
C SER A 93 -20.66 -3.23 29.82
N GLY A 94 -19.87 -4.24 30.22
CA GLY A 94 -18.48 -4.35 29.76
C GLY A 94 -18.37 -4.61 28.25
N LEU A 95 -19.25 -5.42 27.69
CA LEU A 95 -19.31 -5.65 26.24
C LEU A 95 -19.70 -4.37 25.47
N THR A 96 -20.61 -3.56 26.02
CA THR A 96 -21.05 -2.29 25.43
C THR A 96 -19.94 -1.23 25.46
N GLU A 97 -19.16 -1.17 26.54
CA GLU A 97 -17.97 -0.31 26.62
C GLU A 97 -16.94 -0.69 25.55
N LYS A 98 -16.65 -1.98 25.39
CA LYS A 98 -15.75 -2.49 24.33
C LYS A 98 -16.27 -2.20 22.93
N LEU A 99 -17.58 -2.34 22.72
CA LEU A 99 -18.23 -2.03 21.44
C LEU A 99 -18.09 -0.54 21.12
N SER A 100 -18.31 0.32 22.11
CA SER A 100 -18.17 1.78 21.99
C SER A 100 -16.73 2.19 21.70
N LEU A 101 -15.76 1.57 22.39
CA LEU A 101 -14.33 1.79 22.15
C LEU A 101 -13.94 1.36 20.72
N THR A 102 -14.43 0.20 20.27
CA THR A 102 -14.21 -0.27 18.89
C THR A 102 -14.78 0.72 17.87
N ALA A 103 -16.01 1.21 18.08
CA ALA A 103 -16.65 2.19 17.21
C ALA A 103 -15.87 3.52 17.16
N ALA A 104 -15.35 3.99 18.30
CA ALA A 104 -14.51 5.19 18.35
C ALA A 104 -13.24 5.05 17.49
N HIS A 105 -12.58 3.88 17.53
CA HIS A 105 -11.41 3.61 16.70
C HIS A 105 -11.73 3.45 15.21
N ILE A 106 -12.90 2.89 14.86
CA ILE A 106 -13.40 2.87 13.47
C ILE A 106 -13.50 4.30 12.92
N ILE A 107 -14.11 5.22 13.69
CA ILE A 107 -14.25 6.63 13.30
C ILE A 107 -12.89 7.31 13.17
N ARG A 108 -12.01 7.13 14.16
CA ARG A 108 -10.65 7.71 14.16
C ARG A 108 -9.88 7.24 12.93
N LEU A 109 -9.90 5.95 12.63
CA LEU A 109 -9.19 5.38 11.50
C LEU A 109 -9.78 5.86 10.17
N SER A 110 -11.10 5.92 10.05
CA SER A 110 -11.79 6.47 8.86
C SER A 110 -11.41 7.93 8.60
N THR A 111 -11.28 8.74 9.66
CA THR A 111 -10.85 10.15 9.59
C THR A 111 -9.42 10.30 9.04
N VAL A 112 -8.54 9.32 9.28
CA VAL A 112 -7.17 9.31 8.74
C VAL A 112 -7.14 8.74 7.33
N LEU A 113 -7.95 7.71 7.06
CA LEU A 113 -7.97 7.02 5.77
C LEU A 113 -8.51 7.90 4.65
N ALA A 114 -9.62 8.61 4.87
CA ALA A 114 -10.25 9.45 3.84
C ALA A 114 -9.30 10.51 3.22
N PRO A 115 -8.59 11.36 4.00
CA PRO A 115 -7.65 12.32 3.42
C PRO A 115 -6.43 11.65 2.79
N LEU A 116 -6.00 10.48 3.29
CA LEU A 116 -4.92 9.70 2.69
C LEU A 116 -5.31 9.19 1.30
N GLU A 117 -6.54 8.67 1.14
CA GLU A 117 -7.09 8.22 -0.13
C GLU A 117 -7.22 9.35 -1.13
N ALA A 118 -7.83 10.47 -0.73
CA ALA A 118 -7.97 11.64 -1.58
C ALA A 118 -6.60 12.18 -2.02
N GLY A 119 -5.65 12.29 -1.08
CA GLY A 119 -4.29 12.71 -1.36
C GLY A 119 -3.54 11.75 -2.28
N LEU A 120 -3.78 10.44 -2.16
CA LEU A 120 -3.17 9.43 -3.02
C LEU A 120 -3.67 9.53 -4.46
N VAL A 121 -4.98 9.71 -4.66
CA VAL A 121 -5.58 9.94 -5.99
C VAL A 121 -4.96 11.17 -6.64
N ALA A 122 -4.97 12.31 -5.94
CA ALA A 122 -4.40 13.55 -6.46
C ALA A 122 -2.91 13.44 -6.80
N ARG A 123 -2.11 12.76 -5.97
CA ARG A 123 -0.67 12.52 -6.25
C ARG A 123 -0.45 11.64 -7.47
N LYS A 124 -1.23 10.56 -7.61
CA LYS A 124 -1.17 9.67 -8.79
C LYS A 124 -1.51 10.45 -10.07
N GLU A 125 -2.62 11.18 -10.07
CA GLU A 125 -3.03 12.02 -11.20
C GLU A 125 -2.00 13.09 -11.55
N THR A 126 -1.40 13.74 -10.54
CA THR A 126 -0.37 14.76 -10.75
C THR A 126 0.89 14.15 -11.38
N LEU A 127 1.33 12.98 -10.91
CA LEU A 127 2.48 12.27 -11.48
C LEU A 127 2.18 11.86 -12.92
N ASP A 128 1.03 11.24 -13.16
CA ASP A 128 0.62 10.76 -14.48
C ASP A 128 0.50 11.92 -15.46
N GLN A 129 -0.10 13.04 -15.05
CA GLN A 129 -0.19 14.24 -15.88
C GLN A 129 1.19 14.84 -16.17
N ALA A 130 2.08 14.91 -15.18
CA ALA A 130 3.44 15.42 -15.38
C ALA A 130 4.25 14.54 -16.35
N VAL A 131 4.10 13.22 -16.24
CA VAL A 131 4.75 12.24 -17.13
C VAL A 131 4.15 12.30 -18.53
N HIS A 132 2.83 12.25 -18.67
CA HIS A 132 2.13 12.33 -19.95
C HIS A 132 2.42 13.63 -20.71
N ARG A 133 2.46 14.78 -20.02
CA ARG A 133 2.85 16.06 -20.64
C ARG A 133 4.26 15.98 -21.22
N LYS A 134 5.21 15.37 -20.51
CA LYS A 134 6.57 15.18 -21.02
C LYS A 134 6.61 14.22 -22.20
N ILE A 135 5.85 13.12 -22.15
CA ILE A 135 5.75 12.15 -23.25
C ILE A 135 5.16 12.81 -24.51
N ALA A 136 4.11 13.62 -24.38
CA ALA A 136 3.45 14.27 -25.51
C ALA A 136 4.38 15.24 -26.26
N VAL A 137 5.32 15.88 -25.56
CA VAL A 137 6.28 16.84 -26.14
C VAL A 137 7.48 16.14 -26.81
N THR A 138 7.67 14.83 -26.61
CA THR A 138 8.76 14.05 -27.22
C THR A 138 8.21 12.88 -28.08
N PRO A 139 7.42 13.14 -29.12
CA PRO A 139 6.65 12.11 -29.85
C PRO A 139 7.51 11.16 -30.70
N GLU A 140 8.79 11.42 -30.90
CA GLU A 140 9.63 10.71 -31.87
C GLU A 140 10.02 9.27 -31.46
N ASN A 141 9.71 8.85 -30.24
CA ASN A 141 10.10 7.54 -29.71
C ASN A 141 8.95 6.52 -29.81
N LYS A 142 9.16 5.45 -30.62
CA LYS A 142 8.19 4.36 -30.87
C LYS A 142 7.98 3.41 -29.67
N GLN A 143 8.67 3.62 -28.55
CA GLN A 143 8.49 2.82 -27.34
C GLN A 143 7.09 2.99 -26.73
N SER A 144 6.64 1.97 -25.99
CA SER A 144 5.37 2.02 -25.26
C SER A 144 5.35 3.16 -24.24
N ILE A 145 4.15 3.69 -23.95
CA ILE A 145 3.96 4.75 -22.95
C ILE A 145 4.55 4.31 -21.60
N THR A 146 4.39 3.04 -21.22
CA THR A 146 4.93 2.47 -19.98
C THR A 146 6.45 2.59 -19.89
N ILE A 147 7.18 2.21 -20.94
CA ILE A 147 8.65 2.31 -20.99
C ILE A 147 9.08 3.77 -20.91
N ARG A 148 8.43 4.64 -21.69
CA ARG A 148 8.76 6.07 -21.73
C ARG A 148 8.49 6.75 -20.39
N SER A 149 7.41 6.38 -19.72
CA SER A 149 7.08 6.84 -18.36
C SER A 149 8.14 6.41 -17.35
N ALA A 150 8.57 5.15 -17.42
CA ALA A 150 9.64 4.63 -16.58
C ALA A 150 10.94 5.40 -16.78
N ASP A 151 11.38 5.58 -18.02
CA ASP A 151 12.60 6.31 -18.36
C ASP A 151 12.56 7.75 -17.83
N LEU A 152 11.42 8.43 -17.97
CA LEU A 152 11.23 9.79 -17.46
C LEU A 152 11.31 9.87 -15.93
N ILE A 153 10.69 8.92 -15.23
CA ILE A 153 10.76 8.83 -13.77
C ILE A 153 12.21 8.51 -13.36
N ALA A 154 12.88 7.58 -14.05
CA ALA A 154 14.25 7.18 -13.80
C ALA A 154 15.26 8.32 -13.98
N GLY A 155 15.05 9.17 -14.98
CA GLY A 155 15.90 10.31 -15.27
C GLY A 155 15.67 11.52 -14.36
N SER A 156 14.62 11.52 -13.52
CA SER A 156 14.26 12.69 -12.73
C SER A 156 14.15 12.39 -11.23
N LYS A 157 15.07 12.94 -10.43
CA LYS A 157 15.03 12.83 -8.96
C LYS A 157 13.68 13.24 -8.36
N ALA A 158 13.08 14.31 -8.88
CA ALA A 158 11.79 14.79 -8.41
C ALA A 158 10.65 13.79 -8.69
N LEU A 159 10.60 13.22 -9.89
CA LEU A 159 9.59 12.22 -10.24
C LEU A 159 9.80 10.90 -9.47
N LYS A 160 11.05 10.50 -9.20
CA LYS A 160 11.35 9.37 -8.31
C LYS A 160 10.78 9.59 -6.92
N ILE A 161 11.05 10.75 -6.32
CA ILE A 161 10.54 11.09 -4.98
C ILE A 161 9.01 11.05 -4.96
N ALA A 162 8.35 11.67 -5.93
CA ALA A 162 6.89 11.65 -6.05
C ALA A 162 6.33 10.21 -6.17
N LYS A 163 6.99 9.35 -6.97
CA LYS A 163 6.60 7.94 -7.09
C LYS A 163 6.77 7.17 -5.77
N ILE A 164 7.85 7.42 -5.03
CA ILE A 164 8.06 6.81 -3.71
C ILE A 164 6.97 7.24 -2.74
N GLU A 165 6.65 8.54 -2.68
CA GLU A 165 5.59 9.06 -1.80
C GLU A 165 4.22 8.43 -2.09
N ILE A 166 3.90 8.22 -3.38
CA ILE A 166 2.67 7.49 -3.79
C ILE A 166 2.69 6.06 -3.24
N ILE A 167 3.82 5.38 -3.35
CA ILE A 167 3.94 3.99 -2.89
C ILE A 167 3.86 3.92 -1.36
N GLU A 168 4.56 4.80 -0.64
CA GLU A 168 4.48 4.89 0.82
C GLU A 168 3.04 5.15 1.30
N ALA A 169 2.35 6.10 0.66
CA ALA A 169 0.95 6.41 0.97
C ALA A 169 0.00 5.25 0.64
N GLN A 170 0.25 4.51 -0.46
CA GLN A 170 -0.51 3.31 -0.81
C GLN A 170 -0.32 2.20 0.23
N THR A 171 0.91 1.98 0.70
CA THR A 171 1.21 0.98 1.75
C THR A 171 0.53 1.35 3.08
N GLN A 172 0.59 2.63 3.45
CA GLN A 172 -0.15 3.15 4.61
C GLN A 172 -1.66 2.88 4.48
N LYS A 173 -2.25 3.21 3.31
CA LYS A 173 -3.68 2.97 3.04
C LYS A 173 -4.04 1.50 3.24
N VAL A 174 -3.30 0.58 2.61
CA VAL A 174 -3.57 -0.87 2.71
C VAL A 174 -3.52 -1.35 4.15
N MET A 175 -2.52 -0.92 4.92
CA MET A 175 -2.42 -1.29 6.34
C MET A 175 -3.62 -0.78 7.16
N LEU A 176 -4.02 0.47 6.94
CA LEU A 176 -5.19 1.05 7.60
C LEU A 176 -6.49 0.34 7.20
N GLU A 177 -6.69 -0.01 5.93
CA GLU A 177 -7.83 -0.80 5.46
C GLU A 177 -7.92 -2.14 6.19
N LYS A 178 -6.79 -2.84 6.38
CA LYS A 178 -6.75 -4.10 7.13
C LYS A 178 -7.11 -3.93 8.61
N PHE A 179 -6.69 -2.81 9.23
CA PHE A 179 -7.09 -2.50 10.60
C PHE A 179 -8.59 -2.18 10.70
N LEU A 180 -9.13 -1.45 9.72
CA LEU A 180 -10.56 -1.17 9.63
C LEU A 180 -11.38 -2.45 9.50
N ASP A 181 -10.94 -3.39 8.65
CA ASP A 181 -11.56 -4.70 8.50
C ASP A 181 -11.58 -5.46 9.82
N ALA A 182 -10.45 -5.50 10.53
CA ALA A 182 -10.34 -6.16 11.83
C ALA A 182 -11.28 -5.53 12.88
N LEU A 183 -11.32 -4.20 12.98
CA LEU A 183 -12.21 -3.48 13.89
C LEU A 183 -13.69 -3.73 13.53
N ASN A 184 -14.04 -3.78 12.25
CA ASN A 184 -15.40 -4.09 11.80
C ASN A 184 -15.82 -5.51 12.17
N ILE A 185 -14.91 -6.49 12.04
CA ILE A 185 -15.15 -7.87 12.49
C ILE A 185 -15.41 -7.88 13.99
N GLN A 186 -14.59 -7.17 14.76
CA GLN A 186 -14.72 -7.09 16.21
C GLN A 186 -16.03 -6.41 16.64
N TRP A 187 -16.39 -5.30 16.01
CA TRP A 187 -17.65 -4.58 16.26
C TRP A 187 -18.87 -5.47 15.99
N LYS A 188 -18.89 -6.16 14.83
CA LYS A 188 -19.97 -7.10 14.49
C LYS A 188 -20.06 -8.25 15.49
N THR A 189 -18.91 -8.75 15.95
CA THR A 189 -18.84 -9.86 16.92
C THR A 189 -19.41 -9.43 18.26
N LEU A 190 -18.95 -8.30 18.81
CA LEU A 190 -19.44 -7.75 20.08
C LEU A 190 -20.95 -7.43 20.01
N SER A 191 -21.40 -6.82 18.92
CA SER A 191 -22.82 -6.51 18.71
C SER A 191 -23.68 -7.78 18.72
N ARG A 192 -23.24 -8.85 18.04
CA ARG A 192 -23.96 -10.14 18.04
C ARG A 192 -24.03 -10.79 19.41
N ILE A 193 -22.94 -10.75 20.18
CA ILE A 193 -22.91 -11.31 21.54
C ILE A 193 -23.91 -10.54 22.43
N ILE A 194 -23.89 -9.21 22.39
CA ILE A 194 -24.82 -8.37 23.15
C ILE A 194 -26.28 -8.68 22.75
N SER A 195 -26.57 -8.76 21.45
CA SER A 195 -27.92 -9.08 20.96
C SER A 195 -28.39 -10.47 21.40
N ALA A 196 -27.52 -11.48 21.37
CA ALA A 196 -27.85 -12.82 21.83
C ALA A 196 -28.20 -12.83 23.32
N ARG A 197 -27.41 -12.13 24.16
CA ARG A 197 -27.65 -12.02 25.60
C ARG A 197 -28.92 -11.24 25.94
N LEU A 198 -29.21 -10.18 25.22
CA LEU A 198 -30.46 -9.42 25.40
C LEU A 198 -31.72 -10.22 25.02
N ALA A 199 -31.57 -11.28 24.23
CA ALA A 199 -32.68 -12.15 23.83
C ALA A 199 -32.86 -13.36 24.77
N GLU A 200 -32.00 -13.54 25.78
CA GLU A 200 -32.14 -14.62 26.75
C GLU A 200 -33.34 -14.34 27.69
N PRO A 201 -34.11 -15.37 28.09
CA PRO A 201 -35.20 -15.20 29.03
C PRO A 201 -34.68 -14.65 30.35
N LEU A 202 -35.36 -13.64 30.91
CA LEU A 202 -35.11 -13.21 32.28
C LEU A 202 -35.62 -14.31 33.22
N GLU A 203 -34.71 -14.93 33.98
CA GLU A 203 -35.05 -15.85 35.08
C GLU A 203 -35.72 -15.13 36.26
#